data_AF-A0A2M8GFH8-F1
#
_entry.id   AF-A0A2M8GFH8-F1
#
_cell.length_a   1.000
_cell.length_b   1.000
_cell.length_c   1.000
_cell.angle_alpha   90.00
_cell.angle_beta   90.00
_cell.angle_gamma   90.00
#
_symmetry.space_group_name_H-M   'P 1'
#
loop_
_entity.id
_entity.type
_entity.pdbx_description
1 polymer ?
#
loop_
_entity_poly.entity_id
_entity_poly.type
_entity_poly.pdbx_seq_one_letter_code
_entity_poly.pdbx_strand_id
1 'polypeptide(L)'
;MKTYLILMPIFILVVLQSSILPLNLLLALILIRTALKPDRQSFYLAFWSGLLLDLAQGTPLGLSSLIFLLASLFLFLYSKKFEASYAPFLAVFVFLISLLYYQTVFGYLGWQKSLILSILTFLFSFLWQKFLVRSFR
;
A
#
# COMPACT_ATOMS: atom_id res chain seq x y z
N MET A 1 -17.97 -0.89 6.39
CA MET A 1 -17.24 0.03 7.30
C MET A 1 -17.22 1.41 6.65
N LYS A 2 -17.64 2.47 7.37
CA LYS A 2 -17.75 3.82 6.81
C LYS A 2 -16.35 4.31 6.38
N THR A 3 -16.20 4.78 5.14
CA THR A 3 -14.91 5.18 4.53
C THR A 3 -14.12 6.18 5.40
N TYR A 4 -14.80 7.00 6.20
CA TYR A 4 -14.19 7.95 7.14
C TYR A 4 -13.32 7.29 8.22
N LEU A 5 -13.62 6.05 8.63
CA LEU A 5 -12.83 5.34 9.65
C LEU A 5 -11.43 4.92 9.15
N ILE A 6 -11.20 4.92 7.83
CA ILE A 6 -9.89 4.61 7.23
C ILE A 6 -8.94 5.82 7.30
N LEU A 7 -9.46 7.04 7.49
CA LEU A 7 -8.63 8.25 7.55
C LEU A 7 -7.77 8.30 8.83
N MET A 8 -8.31 7.87 9.97
CA MET A 8 -7.55 7.79 11.24
C MET A 8 -6.29 6.91 11.15
N PRO A 9 -6.38 5.63 10.71
CA PRO A 9 -5.20 4.78 10.62
C PRO A 9 -4.20 5.29 9.57
N ILE A 10 -4.67 5.92 8.47
CA ILE A 10 -3.77 6.58 7.50
C ILE A 10 -2.98 7.69 8.18
N PHE A 11 -3.64 8.57 8.94
CA PHE A 11 -2.96 9.68 9.61
C PHE A 11 -1.93 9.18 10.64
N ILE A 12 -2.31 8.20 11.47
CA ILE A 12 -1.40 7.60 12.46
C ILE A 12 -0.19 6.96 11.76
N LEU A 13 -0.42 6.23 10.67
CA LEU A 13 0.66 5.59 9.91
C LEU A 13 1.59 6.61 9.27
N VAL A 14 1.07 7.70 8.72
CA VAL A 14 1.88 8.78 8.15
C VAL A 14 2.81 9.36 9.23
N VAL A 15 2.29 9.69 10.41
CA VAL A 15 3.07 10.27 11.52
C VAL A 15 4.10 9.28 12.09
N LEU A 16 3.74 8.01 12.22
CA LEU A 16 4.65 6.96 12.67
C LEU A 16 5.77 6.69 11.65
N GLN A 17 5.43 6.72 10.37
CA GLN A 17 6.36 6.48 9.27
C GLN A 17 7.30 7.65 9.03
N SER A 18 6.88 8.88 9.26
CA SER A 18 7.78 10.04 9.19
C SER A 18 8.78 10.07 10.35
N SER A 19 8.40 9.56 11.52
CA SER A 19 9.18 9.77 12.76
C SER A 19 10.03 8.55 13.18
N ILE A 20 9.55 7.32 12.98
CA ILE A 20 10.11 6.12 13.66
C ILE A 20 10.33 4.96 12.70
N LEU A 21 9.48 4.78 11.69
CA LEU A 21 9.47 3.58 10.84
C LEU A 21 10.11 3.82 9.46
N PRO A 22 11.25 3.17 9.15
CA PRO A 22 11.89 3.30 7.84
C PRO A 22 11.17 2.53 6.71
N LEU A 23 10.07 1.83 7.03
CA LEU A 23 9.29 0.96 6.13
C LEU A 23 8.03 1.69 5.65
N ASN A 24 7.74 1.60 4.36
CA ASN A 24 6.54 2.20 3.77
C ASN A 24 5.26 1.38 4.01
N LEU A 25 4.83 1.30 5.27
CA LEU A 25 3.63 0.56 5.68
C LEU A 25 2.36 1.16 5.06
N LEU A 26 2.36 2.48 4.82
CA LEU A 26 1.24 3.16 4.17
C LEU A 26 0.98 2.62 2.76
N LEU A 27 2.04 2.46 1.96
CA LEU A 27 1.98 1.86 0.61
C LEU A 27 1.36 0.47 0.66
N ALA A 28 1.84 -0.40 1.56
CA ALA A 28 1.34 -1.76 1.70
C ALA A 28 -0.15 -1.75 2.05
N LEU A 29 -0.57 -0.92 3.00
CA LEU A 29 -1.97 -0.82 3.42
C LEU A 29 -2.90 -0.39 2.27
N ILE A 30 -2.49 0.60 1.47
CA ILE A 30 -3.29 1.08 0.33
C ILE A 30 -3.42 0.00 -0.75
N LEU A 31 -2.32 -0.69 -1.06
CA LEU A 31 -2.35 -1.75 -2.07
C LEU A 31 -3.18 -2.95 -1.61
N ILE A 32 -3.08 -3.35 -0.34
CA ILE A 32 -3.94 -4.38 0.25
C ILE A 32 -5.41 -3.96 0.17
N ARG A 33 -5.73 -2.73 0.59
CA ARG A 33 -7.10 -2.20 0.54
C ARG A 33 -7.66 -2.22 -0.88
N THR A 34 -6.85 -1.82 -1.86
CA THR A 34 -7.22 -1.77 -3.28
C THR A 34 -7.39 -3.15 -3.87
N ALA A 35 -6.57 -4.12 -3.48
CA ALA A 35 -6.73 -5.52 -3.89
C ALA A 35 -8.01 -6.16 -3.35
N LEU A 36 -8.36 -5.85 -2.09
CA LEU A 36 -9.52 -6.43 -1.42
C LEU A 36 -10.84 -5.81 -1.87
N LYS A 37 -10.84 -4.51 -2.19
CA LYS A 37 -12.02 -3.83 -2.73
C LYS A 37 -11.56 -2.83 -3.78
N PRO A 38 -11.47 -3.25 -5.05
CA PRO A 38 -11.12 -2.38 -6.15
C PRO A 38 -12.28 -1.41 -6.42
N ASP A 39 -12.31 -0.28 -5.70
CA ASP A 39 -13.28 0.78 -5.89
C ASP A 39 -12.60 2.09 -6.32
N ARG A 40 -13.39 3.03 -6.86
CA ARG A 40 -12.84 4.33 -7.27
C ARG A 40 -12.28 5.11 -6.07
N GLN A 41 -12.69 4.78 -4.85
CA GLN A 41 -12.21 5.43 -3.62
C GLN A 41 -10.74 5.12 -3.34
N SER A 42 -10.25 3.94 -3.75
CA SER A 42 -8.82 3.59 -3.68
C SER A 42 -7.91 4.62 -4.36
N PHE A 43 -8.31 5.20 -5.49
CA PHE A 43 -7.50 6.22 -6.18
C PHE A 43 -7.37 7.51 -5.38
N TYR A 44 -8.48 7.98 -4.80
CA TYR A 44 -8.46 9.16 -3.94
C TYR A 44 -7.62 8.89 -2.68
N LEU A 45 -7.76 7.70 -2.08
CA LEU A 45 -6.93 7.31 -0.95
C LEU A 45 -5.45 7.29 -1.32
N ALA A 46 -5.08 6.67 -2.44
CA ALA A 46 -3.71 6.61 -2.94
C ALA A 46 -3.11 8.00 -3.20
N PHE A 47 -3.88 8.91 -3.79
CA PHE A 47 -3.44 10.27 -4.06
C PHE A 47 -3.22 11.07 -2.77
N TRP A 48 -4.23 11.15 -1.89
CA TRP A 48 -4.15 11.94 -0.67
C TRP A 48 -3.13 11.40 0.32
N SER A 49 -3.02 10.08 0.44
CA SER A 49 -2.03 9.45 1.33
C SER A 49 -0.60 9.67 0.83
N GLY A 50 -0.36 9.62 -0.48
CA GLY A 50 0.94 9.97 -1.05
C GLY A 50 1.30 11.44 -0.79
N LEU A 51 0.34 12.36 -0.93
CA LEU A 51 0.58 13.78 -0.65
C LEU A 51 0.91 14.03 0.82
N LEU A 52 0.14 13.39 1.72
CA LEU A 52 0.39 13.47 3.16
C LEU A 52 1.74 12.86 3.53
N LEU A 53 2.13 11.78 2.87
CA LEU A 53 3.42 11.15 3.08
C LEU A 53 4.57 12.08 2.64
N ASP A 54 4.45 12.69 1.46
CA ASP A 54 5.46 13.63 0.96
C ASP A 54 5.62 14.84 1.89
N LEU A 55 4.50 15.39 2.37
CA LEU A 55 4.48 16.48 3.37
C LEU A 55 5.16 16.08 4.67
N ALA A 56 4.89 14.87 5.16
CA ALA A 56 5.44 14.40 6.44
C ALA A 56 6.93 14.03 6.37
N GLN A 57 7.41 13.58 5.21
CA GLN A 57 8.81 13.20 4.99
C GLN A 57 9.68 14.35 4.48
N GLY A 58 9.07 15.49 4.13
CA GLY A 58 9.78 16.62 3.51
C GLY A 58 10.34 16.29 2.12
N THR A 59 9.77 15.30 1.44
CA THR A 59 10.16 14.90 0.08
C THR A 59 9.44 15.76 -0.97
N PRO A 60 9.90 15.78 -2.23
CA PRO A 60 9.25 16.53 -3.29
C PRO A 60 7.77 16.13 -3.43
N LEU A 61 6.90 17.13 -3.27
CA LEU A 61 5.44 16.96 -3.28
C LEU A 61 4.95 16.31 -4.58
N GLY A 62 4.23 15.20 -4.45
CA GLY A 62 3.46 14.58 -5.53
C GLY A 62 4.12 13.35 -6.14
N LEU A 63 5.41 13.09 -5.90
CA LEU A 63 6.07 11.88 -6.41
C LEU A 63 5.47 10.61 -5.79
N SER A 64 5.33 10.57 -4.46
CA SER A 64 4.73 9.42 -3.78
C SER A 64 3.28 9.21 -4.21
N SER A 65 2.55 10.31 -4.40
CA SER A 65 1.16 10.31 -4.87
C SER A 65 1.01 9.66 -6.24
N LEU A 66 1.90 10.01 -7.17
CA LEU A 66 1.91 9.48 -8.52
C LEU A 66 2.22 7.98 -8.52
N ILE A 67 3.24 7.56 -7.76
CA ILE A 67 3.61 6.14 -7.60
C ILE A 67 2.43 5.34 -7.03
N PHE A 68 1.80 5.85 -5.97
CA PHE A 68 0.68 5.15 -5.32
C PHE A 68 -0.54 5.06 -6.25
N LEU A 69 -0.82 6.11 -7.01
CA LEU A 69 -1.89 6.13 -8.01
C LEU A 69 -1.64 5.11 -9.13
N LEU A 70 -0.44 5.11 -9.72
CA LEU A 70 -0.08 4.16 -10.77
C LEU A 70 -0.14 2.73 -10.27
N ALA A 71 0.43 2.45 -9.10
CA ALA A 71 0.39 1.12 -8.50
C ALA A 71 -1.06 0.67 -8.26
N SER A 72 -1.91 1.56 -7.72
CA SER A 72 -3.33 1.28 -7.50
C SER A 72 -4.09 1.08 -8.81
N LEU A 73 -3.73 1.80 -9.88
CA LEU A 73 -4.29 1.64 -11.22
C LEU A 73 -3.97 0.28 -11.81
N PHE A 74 -2.69 -0.13 -11.79
CA PHE A 74 -2.28 -1.44 -12.27
C PHE A 74 -3.00 -2.55 -11.50
N LEU A 75 -3.09 -2.42 -10.17
CA LEU A 75 -3.77 -3.38 -9.31
C LEU A 75 -5.28 -3.41 -9.61
N PHE A 76 -5.91 -2.26 -9.80
CA PHE A 76 -7.33 -2.16 -10.20
C PHE A 76 -7.59 -2.81 -11.57
N LEU A 77 -6.74 -2.55 -12.58
CA LEU A 77 -6.87 -3.17 -13.89
C LEU A 77 -6.66 -4.69 -13.83
N TYR A 78 -5.69 -5.15 -13.04
CA TYR A 78 -5.45 -6.57 -12.81
C TYR A 78 -6.65 -7.24 -12.13
N SER A 79 -7.24 -6.58 -11.12
CA SER A 79 -8.41 -7.09 -10.38
C SER A 79 -9.66 -7.33 -11.24
N LYS A 80 -9.74 -6.70 -12.43
CA LYS A 80 -10.85 -6.92 -13.37
C LYS A 80 -10.74 -8.26 -14.11
N LYS A 81 -9.53 -8.80 -14.27
CA LYS A 81 -9.28 -10.05 -15.01
C LYS A 81 -8.89 -11.21 -14.11
N PHE A 82 -8.24 -10.94 -12.98
CA PHE A 82 -7.66 -11.93 -12.08
C PHE A 82 -7.94 -11.59 -10.62
N GLU A 83 -7.80 -12.58 -9.73
CA GLU A 83 -7.92 -12.39 -8.28
C GLU A 83 -6.70 -11.63 -7.73
N ALA A 84 -6.82 -10.30 -7.68
CA ALA A 84 -5.78 -9.43 -7.13
C ALA A 84 -5.56 -9.63 -5.62
N SER A 85 -6.51 -10.24 -4.92
CA SER A 85 -6.43 -10.57 -3.49
C SER A 85 -5.48 -11.72 -3.20
N TYR A 86 -5.02 -12.50 -4.20
CA TYR A 86 -4.11 -13.63 -4.03
C TYR A 86 -2.82 -13.20 -3.31
N ALA A 87 -2.61 -13.72 -2.09
CA ALA A 87 -1.57 -13.23 -1.17
C ALA A 87 -0.14 -13.25 -1.75
N PRO A 88 0.30 -14.30 -2.47
CA PRO A 88 1.63 -14.31 -3.10
C PRO A 88 1.77 -13.23 -4.17
N PHE A 89 0.75 -13.05 -5.01
CA PHE A 89 0.76 -12.02 -6.05
C PHE A 89 0.87 -10.62 -5.43
N LEU A 90 0.06 -10.35 -4.42
CA LEU A 90 0.04 -9.06 -3.73
C LEU A 90 1.39 -8.77 -3.06
N ALA A 91 2.00 -9.77 -2.42
CA ALA A 91 3.32 -9.64 -1.81
C ALA A 91 4.42 -9.31 -2.84
N VAL A 92 4.44 -10.01 -3.98
CA VAL A 92 5.39 -9.74 -5.07
C VAL A 92 5.13 -8.36 -5.67
N PHE A 93 3.87 -7.98 -5.86
CA PHE A 93 3.50 -6.68 -6.39
C PHE A 93 3.96 -5.54 -5.45
N VAL A 94 3.69 -5.66 -4.15
CA VAL A 94 4.15 -4.69 -3.13
C VAL A 94 5.68 -4.63 -3.09
N PHE A 95 6.38 -5.76 -3.23
CA PHE A 95 7.83 -5.79 -3.32
C PHE A 95 8.34 -4.93 -4.47
N LEU A 96 7.81 -5.13 -5.68
CA LEU A 96 8.24 -4.41 -6.88
C LEU A 96 7.94 -2.91 -6.79
N ILE A 97 6.74 -2.55 -6.36
CA ILE A 97 6.36 -1.13 -6.22
C ILE A 97 7.17 -0.44 -5.11
N SER A 98 7.42 -1.13 -3.99
CA SER A 98 8.27 -0.59 -2.91
C SER A 98 9.71 -0.38 -3.39
N LEU A 99 10.25 -1.30 -4.19
CA LEU A 99 11.61 -1.18 -4.73
C LEU A 99 11.71 0.03 -5.67
N LEU A 100 10.74 0.20 -6.58
CA LEU A 100 10.63 1.38 -7.44
C LEU A 100 10.48 2.67 -6.61
N TYR A 101 9.69 2.64 -5.55
CA TYR A 101 9.50 3.76 -4.64
C TYR A 101 10.82 4.21 -3.99
N TYR A 102 11.58 3.29 -3.39
CA TYR A 102 12.86 3.65 -2.77
C TYR A 102 13.87 4.17 -3.78
N GLN A 103 13.91 3.58 -4.98
CA GLN A 103 14.81 4.02 -6.04
C GLN A 103 14.48 5.43 -6.54
N THR A 104 13.20 5.77 -6.68
CA THR A 104 12.75 7.05 -7.23
C THR A 104 12.75 8.18 -6.20
N VAL A 105 12.34 7.91 -4.96
CA VAL A 105 12.20 8.94 -3.92
C VAL A 105 13.52 9.17 -3.17
N PHE A 106 14.28 8.12 -2.88
CA PHE A 106 15.49 8.19 -2.07
C PHE A 106 16.79 7.92 -2.85
N GLY A 107 16.69 7.53 -4.13
CA GLY A 107 17.86 7.30 -4.99
C GLY A 107 18.65 6.02 -4.69
N TYR A 108 18.19 5.13 -3.80
CA TYR A 108 18.89 3.89 -3.46
C TYR A 108 17.99 2.66 -3.57
N LEU A 109 18.61 1.50 -3.81
CA LEU A 109 17.93 0.20 -3.87
C LEU A 109 17.63 -0.34 -2.47
N GLY A 110 16.47 0.03 -1.93
CA GLY A 110 15.96 -0.43 -0.63
C GLY A 110 15.45 -1.86 -0.63
N TRP A 111 16.21 -2.82 -1.17
CA TRP A 111 15.78 -4.21 -1.36
C TRP A 111 15.41 -4.91 -0.03
N GLN A 112 16.19 -4.68 1.03
CA GLN A 112 15.94 -5.25 2.36
C GLN A 112 14.58 -4.78 2.93
N LYS A 113 14.34 -3.46 2.89
CA LYS A 113 13.10 -2.84 3.36
C LYS A 113 11.91 -3.35 2.55
N SER A 114 12.08 -3.47 1.24
CA SER A 114 11.03 -3.95 0.34
C SER A 114 10.70 -5.43 0.56
N LEU A 115 11.71 -6.27 0.84
CA LEU A 115 11.50 -7.68 1.20
C LEU A 115 10.72 -7.81 2.51
N ILE A 116 11.13 -7.06 3.54
CA ILE A 116 10.43 -7.07 4.85
C ILE A 116 8.97 -6.64 4.65
N LEU A 117 8.73 -5.59 3.87
CA LEU A 117 7.39 -5.10 3.56
C LEU A 117 6.55 -6.15 2.81
N SER A 118 7.15 -6.86 1.86
CA SER A 118 6.51 -7.94 1.09
C SER A 118 6.10 -9.11 1.99
N ILE A 119 6.99 -9.55 2.88
CA ILE A 119 6.72 -10.64 3.83
C ILE A 119 5.60 -10.23 4.79
N LEU A 120 5.65 -9.00 5.33
CA LEU A 120 4.57 -8.46 6.18
C LEU A 120 3.23 -8.44 5.44
N THR A 121 3.24 -7.99 4.19
CA THR A 121 2.05 -7.93 3.33
C THR A 121 1.49 -9.33 3.07
N PHE A 122 2.36 -10.32 2.81
CA PHE A 122 1.98 -11.71 2.63
C PHE A 122 1.30 -12.26 3.88
N LEU A 123 1.94 -12.12 5.05
CA LEU A 123 1.42 -12.59 6.33
C LEU A 123 0.07 -11.94 6.64
N PHE A 124 -0.04 -10.63 6.47
CA PHE A 124 -1.28 -9.90 6.73
C PHE A 124 -2.40 -10.35 5.78
N SER A 125 -2.12 -10.44 4.48
CA SER A 125 -3.11 -10.87 3.49
C SER A 125 -3.55 -12.32 3.71
N PHE A 126 -2.61 -13.21 4.07
CA PHE A 126 -2.89 -14.61 4.37
C PHE A 126 -3.76 -14.78 5.62
N LEU A 127 -3.41 -14.08 6.71
CA LEU A 127 -4.22 -14.06 7.94
C LEU A 127 -5.62 -13.52 7.65
N TRP A 128 -5.71 -12.42 6.91
CA TRP A 128 -6.98 -11.78 6.57
C TRP A 128 -7.90 -12.71 5.78
N GLN A 129 -7.37 -13.39 4.76
CA GLN A 129 -8.11 -14.41 4.00
C GLN A 129 -8.60 -15.55 4.90
N LYS A 130 -7.73 -16.07 5.78
CA LYS A 130 -8.05 -17.19 6.67
C LYS A 130 -9.14 -16.85 7.70
N PHE A 131 -9.16 -15.61 8.22
CA PHE A 131 -10.13 -15.16 9.22
C PHE A 131 -11.49 -14.76 8.60
N LEU A 132 -11.52 -14.09 7.45
CA LEU A 132 -12.78 -13.63 6.84
C LEU A 132 -13.54 -14.72 6.09
N VAL A 133 -12.85 -15.67 5.44
CA VAL A 133 -13.51 -16.78 4.73
C VAL A 133 -14.18 -17.77 5.70
N ARG A 134 -13.73 -17.85 6.95
CA ARG A 134 -14.35 -18.70 7.99
C ARG A 134 -15.60 -18.10 8.63
N SER A 135 -15.81 -16.79 8.55
CA SER A 135 -16.96 -16.13 9.20
C SER A 135 -18.25 -16.16 8.35
N PHE A 136 -18.18 -16.62 7.10
CA PHE A 136 -19.30 -16.65 6.15
C PHE A 136 -19.71 -18.07 5.72
N ARG A 137 -19.25 -19.11 6.42
CA ARG A 137 -19.78 -20.48 6.31
C ARG A 137 -20.49 -20.89 7.59
#